data_AF-A0A1Z1W511-F1
#
_entry.id   AF-A0A1Z1W511-F1
#
_cell.length_a   1.000
_cell.length_b   1.000
_cell.length_c   1.000
_cell.angle_alpha   90.00
_cell.angle_beta   90.00
_cell.angle_gamma   90.00
#
_symmetry.space_group_name_H-M   'P 1'
#
loop_
_entity.id
_entity.type
_entity.pdbx_description
1 polymer ?
#
loop_
_entity_poly.entity_id
_entity_poly.type
_entity_poly.pdbx_seq_one_letter_code
_entity_poly.pdbx_strand_id
1 'polypeptide(L)'
;MQGDYGDLQLGRLLLRETFNVGESSSDSRDLSLEGQESSPPLTRAELVWRHDNLCALEPGSIVPATFTDKPERNGYYEINSVSADYTEWRNEVVTSDWKVSLSRQGSDAEVDLQSRLTGVVRANDFSLTGERWHAPPIGHYAYYTGSSNPTTMTRTGADGAMTVYRSVPSSVSPRWGCAATAYLVGRVRLTSSGTELCGVDQALAPTGWALTNGLVNVTPSASATLDVQAYTGGAWRSRLWNISAAGSASSITSWDGATLLRNEPEHVVVRLTKGLNPGRASLDLALRRGSRFVEGYLQVGTSATLAAYRSTLETNTSFAASGYVRATSNDADGNRFTLGSARTFTTHANGGVQKAAATALDFWIGVEAGGSSAVSGDAAADLRNQYIACLPESTYCVRR
;
A
#
# COMPACT_ATOMS: atom_id res chain seq x y z
N MET A 1 -27.60 -3.23 -34.24
CA MET A 1 -27.58 -3.30 -32.78
C MET A 1 -26.14 -3.56 -32.40
N GLN A 2 -25.43 -2.50 -31.98
CA GLN A 2 -24.07 -2.60 -31.47
C GLN A 2 -24.23 -3.24 -30.09
N GLY A 3 -23.82 -4.51 -29.93
CA GLY A 3 -23.92 -5.16 -28.63
C GLY A 3 -23.07 -4.36 -27.63
N ASP A 4 -23.62 -4.05 -26.47
CA ASP A 4 -22.85 -3.45 -25.38
C ASP A 4 -21.73 -4.44 -24.99
N TYR A 5 -20.50 -3.95 -24.87
CA TYR A 5 -19.37 -4.72 -24.35
C TYR A 5 -19.61 -5.06 -22.89
N GLY A 6 -19.16 -6.23 -22.44
CA GLY A 6 -19.23 -6.61 -21.03
C GLY A 6 -18.10 -5.95 -20.23
N ASP A 7 -18.42 -5.52 -19.01
CA ASP A 7 -17.42 -4.98 -18.08
C ASP A 7 -16.82 -6.11 -17.22
N LEU A 8 -15.48 -6.13 -17.16
CA LEU A 8 -14.67 -7.01 -16.33
C LEU A 8 -13.81 -6.16 -15.39
N GLN A 9 -14.08 -6.23 -14.08
CA GLN A 9 -13.15 -5.74 -13.08
C GLN A 9 -12.14 -6.85 -12.77
N LEU A 10 -10.90 -6.70 -13.24
CA LEU A 10 -9.78 -7.61 -12.97
C LEU A 10 -8.80 -6.93 -12.01
N GLY A 11 -8.80 -7.34 -10.74
CA GLY A 11 -8.08 -6.61 -9.71
C GLY A 11 -8.51 -5.14 -9.71
N ARG A 12 -7.56 -4.22 -9.81
CA ARG A 12 -7.82 -2.76 -9.81
C ARG A 12 -8.29 -2.22 -11.16
N LEU A 13 -8.18 -3.01 -12.23
CA LEU A 13 -8.39 -2.55 -13.59
C LEU A 13 -9.78 -2.92 -14.09
N LEU A 14 -10.51 -1.94 -14.62
CA LEU A 14 -11.76 -2.16 -15.34
C LEU A 14 -11.45 -2.30 -16.83
N LEU A 15 -11.78 -3.47 -17.38
CA LEU A 15 -11.56 -3.87 -18.76
C LEU A 15 -12.88 -4.10 -19.48
N ARG A 16 -12.88 -3.96 -20.80
CA ARG A 16 -14.03 -4.22 -21.66
C ARG A 16 -13.81 -5.48 -22.49
N GLU A 17 -14.46 -6.56 -22.09
CA GLU A 17 -14.34 -7.84 -22.78
C GLU A 17 -15.20 -7.91 -24.05
N THR A 18 -14.73 -8.67 -25.03
CA THR A 18 -15.58 -9.13 -26.14
C THR A 18 -16.55 -10.22 -25.67
N PHE A 19 -17.55 -10.55 -26.50
CA PHE A 19 -18.64 -11.47 -26.16
C PHE A 19 -18.20 -12.91 -25.85
N ASN A 20 -16.97 -13.31 -26.22
CA ASN A 20 -16.54 -14.70 -26.16
C ASN A 20 -15.61 -14.95 -24.98
N VAL A 21 -15.88 -16.04 -24.26
CA VAL A 21 -15.05 -16.54 -23.17
C VAL A 21 -14.68 -17.98 -23.48
N GLY A 22 -13.39 -18.26 -23.60
CA GLY A 22 -12.87 -19.62 -23.81
C GLY A 22 -12.46 -20.25 -22.48
N GLU A 23 -12.96 -21.46 -22.20
CA GLU A 23 -12.56 -22.25 -21.04
C GLU A 23 -12.07 -23.64 -21.44
N SER A 24 -11.03 -24.11 -20.76
CA SER A 24 -10.53 -25.49 -20.87
C SER A 24 -10.26 -26.08 -19.49
N SER A 25 -10.37 -27.41 -19.37
CA SER A 25 -10.32 -28.12 -18.09
C SER A 25 -9.33 -29.28 -18.06
N SER A 26 -8.15 -29.14 -18.66
CA SER A 26 -7.22 -30.27 -18.75
C SER A 26 -6.39 -30.51 -17.49
N ASP A 27 -6.16 -29.50 -16.62
CA ASP A 27 -5.52 -29.65 -15.29
C ASP A 27 -5.77 -28.43 -14.39
N SER A 28 -5.89 -27.24 -14.98
CA SER A 28 -6.41 -26.01 -14.38
C SER A 28 -7.70 -25.57 -15.10
N ARG A 29 -8.55 -24.81 -14.41
CA ARG A 29 -9.72 -24.16 -15.02
C ARG A 29 -9.24 -22.90 -15.73
N ASP A 30 -8.62 -23.08 -16.89
CA ASP A 30 -8.04 -21.98 -17.66
C ASP A 30 -9.13 -21.17 -18.36
N LEU A 31 -8.94 -19.85 -18.34
CA LEU A 31 -9.85 -18.86 -18.88
C LEU A 31 -9.06 -17.93 -19.81
N SER A 32 -9.45 -17.87 -21.08
CA SER A 32 -8.89 -16.93 -22.05
C SER A 32 -9.91 -15.84 -22.34
N LEU A 33 -9.49 -14.60 -22.16
CA LEU A 33 -10.30 -13.40 -22.35
C LEU A 33 -9.62 -12.49 -23.37
N GLU A 34 -10.42 -11.84 -24.19
CA GLU A 34 -9.96 -10.83 -25.13
C GLU A 34 -10.93 -9.66 -25.18
N GLY A 35 -10.41 -8.47 -25.46
CA GLY A 35 -11.18 -7.22 -25.39
C GLY A 35 -10.52 -6.09 -26.16
N GLN A 36 -11.21 -4.95 -26.20
CA GLN A 36 -10.69 -3.73 -26.82
C GLN A 36 -11.08 -2.51 -26.00
N GLU A 37 -10.09 -1.70 -25.64
CA GLU A 37 -10.30 -0.38 -25.07
C GLU A 37 -10.40 0.64 -26.22
N SER A 38 -11.63 0.94 -26.64
CA SER A 38 -11.91 2.02 -27.62
C SER A 38 -13.35 2.54 -27.55
N SER A 39 -14.31 1.67 -27.22
CA SER A 39 -15.74 1.97 -27.21
C SER A 39 -16.37 1.59 -25.87
N PRO A 40 -17.14 2.48 -25.20
CA PRO A 40 -17.33 3.89 -25.57
C PRO A 40 -16.01 4.68 -25.60
N PRO A 41 -15.90 5.74 -26.42
CA PRO A 41 -14.68 6.51 -26.62
C PRO A 41 -14.00 6.92 -25.32
N LEU A 42 -12.70 6.60 -25.21
CA LEU A 42 -11.82 7.05 -24.15
C LEU A 42 -10.94 8.19 -24.67
N THR A 43 -10.50 9.08 -23.78
CA THR A 43 -9.42 10.01 -24.13
C THR A 43 -8.12 9.22 -24.38
N ARG A 44 -7.22 9.78 -25.19
CA ARG A 44 -5.90 9.17 -25.44
C ARG A 44 -5.15 8.86 -24.14
N ALA A 45 -5.22 9.75 -23.15
CA ALA A 45 -4.57 9.58 -21.87
C ALA A 45 -5.14 8.40 -21.07
N GLU A 46 -6.47 8.25 -21.05
CA GLU A 46 -7.14 7.12 -20.38
C GLU A 46 -6.82 5.80 -21.06
N LEU A 47 -6.78 5.76 -22.39
CA LEU A 47 -6.49 4.56 -23.14
C LEU A 47 -5.04 4.11 -22.94
N VAL A 48 -4.07 5.03 -23.03
CA VAL A 48 -2.66 4.74 -22.72
C VAL A 48 -2.53 4.26 -21.27
N TRP A 49 -3.20 4.92 -20.32
CA TRP A 49 -3.21 4.48 -18.93
C TRP A 49 -3.76 3.05 -18.79
N ARG A 50 -4.90 2.70 -19.42
CA ARG A 50 -5.46 1.33 -19.37
C ARG A 50 -4.51 0.31 -20.00
N HIS A 51 -3.95 0.63 -21.17
CA HIS A 51 -2.99 -0.22 -21.86
C HIS A 51 -1.78 -0.52 -20.98
N ASP A 52 -1.16 0.52 -20.42
CA ASP A 52 0.02 0.39 -19.57
C ASP A 52 -0.34 -0.42 -18.31
N ASN A 53 -1.46 -0.12 -17.64
CA ASN A 53 -1.88 -0.81 -16.41
C ASN A 53 -2.19 -2.29 -16.63
N LEU A 54 -2.74 -2.62 -17.80
CA LEU A 54 -2.98 -3.98 -18.21
C LEU A 54 -1.63 -4.71 -18.39
N CYS A 55 -0.71 -4.13 -19.16
CA CYS A 55 0.61 -4.70 -19.40
C CYS A 55 1.47 -4.83 -18.13
N ALA A 56 1.18 -4.06 -17.08
CA ALA A 56 1.86 -4.15 -15.79
C ALA A 56 1.30 -5.23 -14.85
N LEU A 57 0.22 -5.93 -15.22
CA LEU A 57 -0.29 -7.04 -14.43
C LEU A 57 0.74 -8.18 -14.36
N GLU A 58 1.05 -8.62 -13.14
CA GLU A 58 2.11 -9.60 -12.89
C GLU A 58 1.60 -11.04 -13.03
N PRO A 59 2.22 -11.89 -13.87
CA PRO A 59 1.94 -13.31 -13.90
C PRO A 59 2.19 -13.98 -12.53
N GLY A 60 1.35 -14.95 -12.17
CA GLY A 60 1.34 -15.64 -10.87
C GLY A 60 0.63 -14.85 -9.75
N SER A 61 0.20 -13.62 -10.00
CA SER A 61 -0.56 -12.85 -9.01
C SER A 61 -2.01 -13.33 -8.92
N ILE A 62 -2.52 -13.39 -7.69
CA ILE A 62 -3.91 -13.71 -7.39
C ILE A 62 -4.72 -12.42 -7.36
N VAL A 63 -5.76 -12.34 -8.17
CA VAL A 63 -6.63 -11.17 -8.28
C VAL A 63 -8.10 -11.55 -8.18
N PRO A 64 -8.95 -10.70 -7.56
CA PRO A 64 -10.39 -10.83 -7.69
C PRO A 64 -10.81 -10.48 -9.12
N ALA A 65 -11.74 -11.23 -9.69
CA ALA A 65 -12.40 -10.87 -10.94
C ALA A 65 -13.92 -10.82 -10.75
N THR A 66 -14.55 -9.76 -11.26
CA THR A 66 -16.00 -9.64 -11.29
C THR A 66 -16.48 -9.25 -12.68
N PHE A 67 -17.41 -10.01 -13.22
CA PHE A 67 -18.00 -9.86 -14.54
C PHE A 67 -19.41 -9.31 -14.39
N THR A 68 -19.74 -8.28 -15.18
CA THR A 68 -21.10 -7.71 -15.19
C THR A 68 -22.10 -8.69 -15.81
N ASP A 69 -21.78 -9.27 -16.96
CA ASP A 69 -22.71 -10.10 -17.74
C ASP A 69 -22.58 -11.61 -17.46
N LYS A 70 -21.57 -12.01 -16.67
CA LYS A 70 -21.27 -13.42 -16.36
C LYS A 70 -21.00 -13.63 -14.87
N PRO A 71 -21.90 -13.22 -13.96
CA PRO A 71 -21.64 -13.18 -12.52
C PRO A 71 -21.32 -14.54 -11.91
N GLU A 72 -21.73 -15.66 -12.52
CA GLU A 72 -21.36 -17.02 -12.12
C GLU A 72 -19.85 -17.32 -12.24
N ARG A 73 -19.12 -16.46 -12.95
CA ARG A 73 -17.66 -16.50 -13.11
C ARG A 73 -16.94 -15.64 -12.08
N ASN A 74 -17.64 -14.90 -11.23
CA ASN A 74 -17.01 -14.11 -10.17
C ASN A 74 -16.18 -15.01 -9.24
N GLY A 75 -15.02 -14.51 -8.81
CA GLY A 75 -14.13 -15.28 -7.96
C GLY A 75 -12.69 -14.79 -8.01
N TYR A 76 -11.77 -15.68 -7.66
CA TYR A 76 -10.34 -15.44 -7.65
C TYR A 76 -9.66 -16.17 -8.78
N TYR A 77 -8.72 -15.48 -9.41
CA TYR A 77 -7.99 -15.92 -10.57
C TYR A 77 -6.50 -15.66 -10.39
N GLU A 78 -5.68 -16.57 -10.90
CA GLU A 78 -4.25 -16.35 -11.08
C GLU A 78 -4.00 -15.85 -12.50
N ILE A 79 -3.16 -14.83 -12.64
CA ILE A 79 -2.79 -14.28 -13.95
C ILE A 79 -1.72 -15.19 -14.57
N ASN A 80 -1.99 -15.77 -15.75
CA ASN A 80 -1.01 -16.59 -16.46
C ASN A 80 -0.19 -15.76 -17.45
N SER A 81 -0.87 -14.92 -18.23
CA SER A 81 -0.22 -14.03 -19.21
C SER A 81 -1.14 -12.88 -19.60
N VAL A 82 -0.54 -11.77 -20.02
CA VAL A 82 -1.22 -10.57 -20.50
C VAL A 82 -0.48 -10.02 -21.72
N SER A 83 -1.22 -9.59 -22.72
CA SER A 83 -0.70 -8.87 -23.89
C SER A 83 -1.69 -7.84 -24.39
N ALA A 84 -1.21 -6.72 -24.91
CA ALA A 84 -2.03 -5.73 -25.57
C ALA A 84 -1.33 -5.10 -26.77
N ASP A 85 -2.09 -4.79 -27.81
CA ASP A 85 -1.64 -4.14 -29.04
C ASP A 85 -2.22 -2.72 -29.09
N TYR A 86 -1.33 -1.72 -29.01
CA TYR A 86 -1.69 -0.31 -29.11
C TYR A 86 -1.72 0.14 -30.57
N THR A 87 -2.86 0.62 -31.05
CA THR A 87 -3.01 1.17 -32.40
C THR A 87 -3.35 2.65 -32.32
N GLU A 88 -2.49 3.48 -32.92
CA GLU A 88 -2.72 4.91 -33.10
C GLU A 88 -2.53 5.28 -34.57
N TRP A 89 -3.63 5.67 -35.23
CA TRP A 89 -3.59 6.12 -36.63
C TRP A 89 -3.95 7.60 -36.72
N ARG A 90 -2.95 8.43 -37.06
CA ARG A 90 -3.10 9.87 -37.35
C ARG A 90 -3.88 10.68 -36.30
N ASN A 91 -3.89 10.24 -35.04
CA ASN A 91 -4.75 10.77 -33.97
C ASN A 91 -6.27 10.69 -34.26
N GLU A 92 -6.68 9.94 -35.28
CA GLU A 92 -8.07 9.73 -35.67
C GLU A 92 -8.64 8.44 -35.06
N VAL A 93 -7.79 7.43 -34.87
CA VAL A 93 -8.13 6.16 -34.22
C VAL A 93 -7.10 5.86 -33.14
N VAL A 94 -7.59 5.60 -31.93
CA VAL A 94 -6.78 5.12 -30.80
C VAL A 94 -7.50 3.92 -30.19
N THR A 95 -6.89 2.74 -30.24
CA THR A 95 -7.42 1.49 -29.67
C THR A 95 -6.33 0.75 -28.90
N SER A 96 -6.72 -0.03 -27.90
CA SER A 96 -5.87 -1.04 -27.28
C SER A 96 -6.60 -2.38 -27.26
N ASP A 97 -6.24 -3.26 -28.19
CA ASP A 97 -6.72 -4.64 -28.22
C ASP A 97 -5.93 -5.47 -27.22
N TRP A 98 -6.59 -6.35 -26.47
CA TRP A 98 -5.92 -7.08 -25.40
C TRP A 98 -6.33 -8.54 -25.30
N LYS A 99 -5.44 -9.33 -24.70
CA LYS A 99 -5.66 -10.73 -24.34
C LYS A 99 -5.10 -11.01 -22.95
N VAL A 100 -5.88 -11.72 -22.15
CA VAL A 100 -5.51 -12.15 -20.81
C VAL A 100 -5.81 -13.64 -20.66
N SER A 101 -4.84 -14.40 -20.19
CA SER A 101 -5.04 -15.79 -19.78
C SER A 101 -5.00 -15.87 -18.27
N LEU A 102 -6.00 -16.52 -17.68
CA LEU A 102 -6.18 -16.67 -16.24
C LEU A 102 -6.37 -18.15 -15.88
N SER A 103 -6.00 -18.52 -14.66
CA SER A 103 -6.37 -19.80 -14.05
C SER A 103 -7.35 -19.57 -12.91
N ARG A 104 -8.55 -20.13 -13.00
CA ARG A 104 -9.60 -19.97 -11.98
C ARG A 104 -9.28 -20.77 -10.74
N GLN A 105 -9.05 -20.06 -9.63
CA GLN A 105 -8.81 -20.67 -8.33
C GLN A 105 -10.12 -21.14 -7.69
N GLY A 106 -11.16 -20.33 -7.78
CA GLY A 106 -12.52 -20.65 -7.37
C GLY A 106 -13.36 -19.41 -7.04
N SER A 107 -14.65 -19.61 -6.79
CA SER A 107 -15.50 -18.53 -6.25
C SER A 107 -15.20 -18.26 -4.78
N ASP A 108 -15.71 -17.15 -4.25
CA ASP A 108 -15.63 -16.81 -2.82
C ASP A 108 -16.35 -17.81 -1.90
N ALA A 109 -17.21 -18.67 -2.46
CA ALA A 109 -17.79 -19.81 -1.75
C ALA A 109 -16.86 -21.04 -1.72
N GLU A 110 -16.02 -21.22 -2.74
CA GLU A 110 -15.16 -22.39 -2.94
C GLU A 110 -13.78 -22.25 -2.28
N VAL A 111 -13.28 -21.02 -2.10
CA VAL A 111 -11.92 -20.76 -1.59
C VAL A 111 -11.91 -19.85 -0.37
N ASP A 112 -10.92 -20.07 0.48
CA ASP A 112 -10.42 -19.08 1.43
C ASP A 112 -9.15 -18.43 0.87
N LEU A 113 -8.86 -17.26 1.38
CA LEU A 113 -7.60 -16.56 1.17
C LEU A 113 -6.70 -16.79 2.38
N GLN A 114 -5.44 -17.13 2.13
CA GLN A 114 -4.43 -17.31 3.16
C GLN A 114 -3.38 -16.22 3.06
N SER A 115 -3.24 -15.44 4.13
CA SER A 115 -2.17 -14.46 4.28
C SER A 115 -0.95 -15.14 4.91
N ARG A 116 0.11 -15.34 4.11
CA ARG A 116 1.38 -15.86 4.62
C ARG A 116 2.22 -14.72 5.17
N LEU A 117 2.16 -14.55 6.49
CA LEU A 117 2.96 -13.59 7.24
C LEU A 117 4.34 -14.20 7.55
N THR A 118 5.16 -14.32 6.52
CA THR A 118 6.47 -14.98 6.60
C THR A 118 7.57 -14.00 6.91
N GLY A 119 8.57 -14.44 7.69
CA GLY A 119 9.74 -13.64 8.03
C GLY A 119 10.01 -13.56 9.52
N VAL A 120 11.01 -12.75 9.86
CA VAL A 120 11.43 -12.45 11.22
C VAL A 120 11.09 -11.01 11.56
N VAL A 121 10.88 -10.73 12.84
CA VAL A 121 10.71 -9.36 13.31
C VAL A 121 11.94 -8.53 12.96
N ARG A 122 11.76 -7.24 12.74
CA ARG A 122 12.83 -6.32 12.41
C ARG A 122 13.90 -6.37 13.51
N ALA A 123 15.16 -6.53 13.09
CA ALA A 123 16.29 -6.37 13.98
C ALA A 123 16.25 -4.96 14.57
N ASN A 124 16.26 -4.87 15.90
CA ASN A 124 16.11 -3.61 16.61
C ASN A 124 17.08 -3.52 17.79
N ASP A 125 17.47 -2.29 18.12
CA ASP A 125 18.48 -2.01 19.15
C ASP A 125 17.85 -1.90 20.56
N PHE A 126 16.55 -2.18 20.70
CA PHE A 126 15.74 -1.93 21.90
C PHE A 126 15.23 -3.22 22.56
N SER A 127 15.68 -4.39 22.10
CA SER A 127 15.26 -5.71 22.59
C SER A 127 13.73 -5.93 22.53
N LEU A 128 13.06 -5.30 21.56
CA LEU A 128 11.61 -5.42 21.37
C LEU A 128 11.26 -6.68 20.59
N THR A 129 10.26 -7.41 21.06
CA THR A 129 9.70 -8.58 20.37
C THR A 129 8.73 -8.20 19.24
N GLY A 130 8.22 -6.96 19.25
CA GLY A 130 7.17 -6.50 18.35
C GLY A 130 5.80 -7.16 18.59
N GLU A 131 4.81 -6.73 17.84
CA GLU A 131 3.46 -7.30 17.81
C GLU A 131 3.06 -7.63 16.37
N ARG A 132 2.91 -8.92 16.06
CA ARG A 132 2.40 -9.33 14.74
C ARG A 132 0.94 -8.94 14.60
N TRP A 133 0.60 -8.39 13.45
CA TRP A 133 -0.74 -7.90 13.17
C TRP A 133 -1.07 -8.17 11.70
N HIS A 134 -2.37 -8.14 11.38
CA HIS A 134 -2.86 -8.36 10.03
C HIS A 134 -4.22 -7.67 9.84
N ALA A 135 -4.43 -7.09 8.67
CA ALA A 135 -5.66 -6.41 8.31
C ALA A 135 -6.13 -6.93 6.95
N PRO A 136 -7.07 -7.88 6.92
CA PRO A 136 -7.75 -8.29 5.68
C PRO A 136 -8.64 -7.15 5.13
N PRO A 137 -9.18 -7.27 3.90
CA PRO A 137 -10.10 -6.30 3.32
C PRO A 137 -11.32 -6.03 4.20
N ILE A 138 -11.90 -4.85 4.01
CA ILE A 138 -13.21 -4.53 4.60
C ILE A 138 -14.25 -5.48 3.99
N GLY A 139 -15.03 -6.17 4.83
CA GLY A 139 -16.01 -7.17 4.38
C GLY A 139 -15.50 -8.62 4.30
N HIS A 140 -14.26 -8.89 4.75
CA HIS A 140 -13.82 -10.26 5.01
C HIS A 140 -14.67 -10.94 6.10
N TYR A 141 -14.64 -12.27 6.15
CA TYR A 141 -15.35 -13.09 7.12
C TYR A 141 -14.54 -14.37 7.45
N ALA A 142 -15.02 -15.13 8.44
CA ALA A 142 -14.43 -16.43 8.84
C ALA A 142 -12.90 -16.40 9.08
N TYR A 143 -12.41 -15.34 9.73
CA TYR A 143 -10.98 -15.22 10.04
C TYR A 143 -10.51 -16.33 10.99
N TYR A 144 -9.54 -17.13 10.53
CA TYR A 144 -9.10 -18.35 11.18
C TYR A 144 -7.58 -18.37 11.38
N THR A 145 -7.16 -18.71 12.60
CA THR A 145 -5.75 -18.81 13.00
C THR A 145 -5.46 -20.06 13.83
N GLY A 146 -6.23 -21.14 13.65
CA GLY A 146 -6.08 -22.36 14.44
C GLY A 146 -6.87 -22.32 15.74
N SER A 147 -6.25 -22.77 16.83
CA SER A 147 -6.88 -22.93 18.15
C SER A 147 -6.90 -21.66 19.01
N SER A 148 -6.33 -20.56 18.53
CA SER A 148 -6.28 -19.27 19.23
C SER A 148 -6.85 -18.16 18.36
N ASN A 149 -7.61 -17.25 18.98
CA ASN A 149 -8.14 -16.06 18.32
C ASN A 149 -7.25 -14.85 18.64
N PRO A 150 -6.76 -14.10 17.64
CA PRO A 150 -6.07 -12.85 17.85
C PRO A 150 -7.02 -11.83 18.46
N THR A 151 -6.47 -10.84 19.18
CA THR A 151 -7.26 -9.69 19.61
C THR A 151 -7.63 -8.86 18.39
N THR A 152 -8.76 -8.15 18.45
CA THR A 152 -9.24 -7.34 17.34
C THR A 152 -9.43 -5.89 17.76
N MET A 153 -9.28 -4.99 16.80
CA MET A 153 -9.68 -3.61 16.92
C MET A 153 -10.28 -3.12 15.60
N THR A 154 -11.05 -2.04 15.67
CA THR A 154 -11.63 -1.40 14.48
C THR A 154 -10.99 -0.04 14.29
N ARG A 155 -10.45 0.20 13.10
CA ARG A 155 -9.95 1.51 12.66
C ARG A 155 -10.91 2.10 11.64
N THR A 156 -11.49 3.26 11.94
CA THR A 156 -12.30 4.01 10.96
C THR A 156 -11.39 4.72 9.98
N GLY A 157 -11.45 4.31 8.72
CA GLY A 157 -10.77 4.94 7.58
C GLY A 157 -11.74 5.62 6.63
N ALA A 158 -11.20 6.31 5.63
CA ALA A 158 -11.96 6.98 4.59
C ALA A 158 -12.78 6.00 3.73
N ASP A 159 -12.32 4.76 3.59
CA ASP A 159 -13.01 3.69 2.86
C ASP A 159 -13.98 2.87 3.74
N GLY A 160 -14.11 3.22 5.03
CA GLY A 160 -14.98 2.55 6.00
C GLY A 160 -14.25 1.98 7.22
N ALA A 161 -14.99 1.23 8.03
CA ALA A 161 -14.45 0.59 9.23
C ALA A 161 -13.65 -0.67 8.88
N MET A 162 -12.38 -0.70 9.27
CA MET A 162 -11.46 -1.81 9.01
C MET A 162 -11.11 -2.53 10.29
N THR A 163 -11.25 -3.86 10.28
CA THR A 163 -10.80 -4.71 11.39
C THR A 163 -9.31 -4.99 11.27
N VAL A 164 -8.57 -4.78 12.35
CA VAL A 164 -7.17 -5.17 12.49
C VAL A 164 -7.07 -6.27 13.54
N TYR A 165 -6.52 -7.40 13.14
CA TYR A 165 -6.16 -8.51 14.02
C TYR A 165 -4.78 -8.28 14.58
N ARG A 166 -4.66 -8.35 15.90
CA ARG A 166 -3.47 -8.04 16.68
C ARG A 166 -3.01 -9.28 17.43
N SER A 167 -1.71 -9.33 17.73
CA SER A 167 -1.08 -10.49 18.36
C SER A 167 -1.32 -11.79 17.58
N VAL A 168 -1.17 -11.73 16.25
CA VAL A 168 -1.30 -12.91 15.38
C VAL A 168 -0.20 -13.93 15.73
N PRO A 169 -0.54 -15.21 16.01
CA PRO A 169 0.44 -16.22 16.41
C PRO A 169 1.57 -16.39 15.38
N SER A 170 2.79 -16.63 15.87
CA SER A 170 3.98 -16.63 15.02
C SER A 170 4.10 -17.82 14.07
N SER A 171 3.42 -18.93 14.37
CA SER A 171 3.41 -20.18 13.62
C SER A 171 2.23 -20.31 12.66
N VAL A 172 1.42 -19.25 12.50
CA VAL A 172 0.14 -19.33 11.79
C VAL A 172 0.11 -18.36 10.62
N SER A 173 -0.39 -18.84 9.47
CA SER A 173 -0.79 -18.02 8.34
C SER A 173 -2.32 -17.90 8.35
N PRO A 174 -2.88 -16.72 8.70
CA PRO A 174 -4.32 -16.56 8.81
C PRO A 174 -5.04 -16.92 7.53
N ARG A 175 -6.22 -17.54 7.66
CA ARG A 175 -7.16 -17.80 6.56
C ARG A 175 -8.44 -17.02 6.75
N TRP A 176 -9.07 -16.60 5.67
CA TRP A 176 -10.28 -15.78 5.73
C TRP A 176 -11.03 -15.86 4.40
N GLY A 177 -12.35 -15.71 4.46
CA GLY A 177 -13.19 -15.57 3.27
C GLY A 177 -13.40 -14.10 2.92
N CYS A 178 -13.61 -13.80 1.64
CA CYS A 178 -14.01 -12.47 1.18
C CYS A 178 -14.67 -12.57 -0.19
N ALA A 179 -15.79 -11.87 -0.38
CA ALA A 179 -16.41 -11.74 -1.69
C ALA A 179 -15.44 -11.02 -2.65
N ALA A 180 -15.33 -11.48 -3.90
CA ALA A 180 -14.44 -10.87 -4.89
C ALA A 180 -14.70 -9.36 -5.07
N THR A 181 -15.97 -8.94 -4.99
CA THR A 181 -16.39 -7.52 -5.04
C THR A 181 -15.89 -6.68 -3.86
N ALA A 182 -15.61 -7.29 -2.71
CA ALA A 182 -15.19 -6.62 -1.48
C ALA A 182 -13.66 -6.61 -1.28
N TYR A 183 -12.92 -7.45 -2.00
CA TYR A 183 -11.47 -7.65 -1.78
C TYR A 183 -10.64 -6.36 -1.88
N LEU A 184 -11.09 -5.41 -2.71
CA LEU A 184 -10.40 -4.13 -2.92
C LEU A 184 -10.82 -3.04 -1.92
N VAL A 185 -11.81 -3.28 -1.06
CA VAL A 185 -12.29 -2.27 -0.10
C VAL A 185 -11.29 -2.14 1.05
N GLY A 186 -10.83 -0.91 1.28
CA GLY A 186 -9.76 -0.62 2.24
C GLY A 186 -8.37 -1.08 1.78
N ARG A 187 -8.15 -1.29 0.48
CA ARG A 187 -6.82 -1.60 -0.07
C ARG A 187 -5.83 -0.45 0.12
N VAL A 188 -4.55 -0.79 0.07
CA VAL A 188 -3.49 0.18 -0.23
C VAL A 188 -3.50 0.47 -1.73
N ARG A 189 -3.43 1.74 -2.10
CA ARG A 189 -3.39 2.20 -3.48
C ARG A 189 -2.40 3.32 -3.65
N LEU A 190 -1.76 3.36 -4.81
CA LEU A 190 -1.01 4.51 -5.28
C LEU A 190 -1.78 5.12 -6.45
N THR A 191 -2.12 6.40 -6.34
CA THR A 191 -2.67 7.16 -7.46
C THR A 191 -1.60 8.08 -8.03
N SER A 192 -1.64 8.29 -9.34
CA SER A 192 -0.82 9.25 -10.06
C SER A 192 -1.70 9.96 -11.07
N SER A 193 -1.66 11.30 -11.10
CA SER A 193 -2.51 12.11 -11.99
C SER A 193 -4.02 11.82 -11.86
N GLY A 194 -4.47 11.45 -10.66
CA GLY A 194 -5.88 11.17 -10.37
C GLY A 194 -6.34 9.73 -10.68
N THR A 195 -5.51 8.91 -11.30
CA THR A 195 -5.80 7.50 -11.61
C THR A 195 -5.00 6.56 -10.71
N GLU A 196 -5.59 5.45 -10.28
CA GLU A 196 -4.89 4.40 -9.54
C GLU A 196 -3.93 3.63 -10.46
N LEU A 197 -2.75 3.23 -9.97
CA LEU A 197 -1.84 2.37 -10.74
C LEU A 197 -2.03 0.89 -10.39
N CYS A 198 -1.82 0.04 -11.39
CA CYS A 198 -1.82 -1.41 -11.36
C CYS A 198 -0.40 -1.91 -11.68
N GLY A 199 0.05 -2.97 -10.99
CA GLY A 199 1.39 -3.51 -11.20
C GLY A 199 2.52 -2.56 -10.80
N VAL A 200 3.76 -2.89 -11.15
CA VAL A 200 4.96 -2.10 -10.83
C VAL A 200 5.61 -1.42 -12.03
N ASP A 201 5.41 -1.96 -13.24
CA ASP A 201 6.04 -1.49 -14.47
C ASP A 201 5.25 -0.32 -15.09
N GLN A 202 5.16 0.79 -14.36
CA GLN A 202 4.44 1.99 -14.75
C GLN A 202 5.30 3.24 -14.61
N ALA A 203 5.12 4.20 -15.51
CA ALA A 203 5.72 5.52 -15.37
C ALA A 203 5.12 6.25 -14.16
N LEU A 204 5.99 6.70 -13.25
CA LEU A 204 5.59 7.46 -12.07
C LEU A 204 6.38 8.78 -11.99
N ALA A 205 5.66 9.90 -12.06
CA ALA A 205 6.27 11.21 -11.88
C ALA A 205 6.79 11.39 -10.44
N PRO A 206 7.85 12.18 -10.21
CA PRO A 206 8.38 12.44 -8.86
C PRO A 206 7.39 13.19 -7.95
N THR A 207 6.37 13.81 -8.53
CA THR A 207 5.32 14.59 -7.86
C THR A 207 3.94 14.20 -8.40
N GLY A 208 2.86 14.62 -7.72
CA GLY A 208 1.49 14.42 -8.20
C GLY A 208 0.92 13.01 -7.97
N TRP A 209 1.63 12.19 -7.19
CA TRP A 209 1.15 10.91 -6.70
C TRP A 209 0.67 10.99 -5.25
N ALA A 210 -0.20 10.05 -4.87
CA ALA A 210 -0.65 9.84 -3.50
C ALA A 210 -0.64 8.36 -3.14
N LEU A 211 -0.04 8.01 -2.01
CA LEU A 211 0.00 6.67 -1.44
C LEU A 211 -0.95 6.60 -0.25
N THR A 212 -2.00 5.78 -0.30
CA THR A 212 -2.98 5.69 0.79
C THR A 212 -3.49 4.28 1.03
N ASN A 213 -3.90 4.02 2.27
CA ASN A 213 -4.63 2.82 2.71
C ASN A 213 -5.99 3.16 3.36
N GLY A 214 -6.49 4.38 3.13
CA GLY A 214 -7.70 4.91 3.75
C GLY A 214 -7.53 5.40 5.20
N LEU A 215 -6.41 5.11 5.87
CA LEU A 215 -6.11 5.56 7.25
C LEU A 215 -4.97 6.57 7.28
N VAL A 216 -3.99 6.37 6.40
CA VAL A 216 -2.84 7.23 6.15
C VAL A 216 -2.82 7.56 4.66
N ASN A 217 -2.45 8.80 4.35
CA ASN A 217 -2.21 9.27 2.99
C ASN A 217 -0.86 9.99 2.96
N VAL A 218 -0.05 9.73 1.94
CA VAL A 218 1.28 10.33 1.79
C VAL A 218 1.39 10.92 0.40
N THR A 219 1.78 12.19 0.31
CA THR A 219 2.05 12.89 -0.94
C THR A 219 3.37 13.66 -0.85
N PRO A 220 4.07 13.90 -1.97
CA PRO A 220 5.12 14.91 -2.03
C PRO A 220 4.56 16.29 -1.70
N SER A 221 5.34 17.12 -1.01
CA SER A 221 4.93 18.49 -0.65
C SER A 221 5.90 19.51 -1.25
N ALA A 222 5.41 20.72 -1.51
CA ALA A 222 6.26 21.86 -1.87
C ALA A 222 6.75 22.63 -0.63
N SER A 223 6.03 22.49 0.50
CA SER A 223 6.33 23.19 1.76
C SER A 223 7.17 22.35 2.73
N ALA A 224 7.39 21.08 2.41
CA ALA A 224 8.20 20.11 3.13
C ALA A 224 8.56 18.95 2.17
N THR A 225 9.26 17.91 2.62
CA THR A 225 9.55 16.75 1.75
C THR A 225 8.29 15.91 1.46
N LEU A 226 7.47 15.68 2.48
CA LEU A 226 6.27 14.86 2.42
C LEU A 226 5.13 15.55 3.19
N ASP A 227 3.90 15.42 2.72
CA ASP A 227 2.70 15.60 3.52
C ASP A 227 2.18 14.22 3.91
N VAL A 228 2.15 13.95 5.23
CA VAL A 228 1.58 12.71 5.77
C VAL A 228 0.29 13.08 6.49
N GLN A 229 -0.81 12.56 5.96
CA GLN A 229 -2.14 12.83 6.46
C GLN A 229 -2.71 11.60 7.15
N ALA A 230 -3.47 11.83 8.21
CA ALA A 230 -4.18 10.80 8.96
C ALA A 230 -5.69 10.99 8.85
N TYR A 231 -6.44 9.89 8.74
CA TYR A 231 -7.91 9.88 8.80
C TYR A 231 -8.38 9.16 10.05
N THR A 232 -8.90 9.87 11.05
CA THR A 232 -9.33 9.29 12.34
C THR A 232 -10.85 9.38 12.57
N GLY A 233 -11.66 9.50 11.50
CA GLY A 233 -13.14 9.50 11.60
C GLY A 233 -13.83 10.80 11.20
N GLY A 234 -13.39 11.45 10.12
CA GLY A 234 -14.10 12.62 9.58
C GLY A 234 -13.40 13.22 8.36
N ALA A 235 -12.25 13.85 8.59
CA ALA A 235 -11.45 14.49 7.54
C ALA A 235 -9.98 14.05 7.61
N TRP A 236 -9.28 14.21 6.50
CA TRP A 236 -7.83 14.06 6.45
C TRP A 236 -7.14 15.21 7.20
N ARG A 237 -6.22 14.86 8.09
CA ARG A 237 -5.45 15.83 8.89
C ARG A 237 -3.99 15.78 8.49
N SER A 238 -3.51 16.87 7.88
CA SER A 238 -2.17 17.00 7.31
C SER A 238 -1.12 17.30 8.36
N ARG A 239 0.03 16.64 8.21
CA ARG A 239 1.26 16.91 8.95
C ARG A 239 2.44 16.83 7.97
N LEU A 240 3.09 17.98 7.75
CA LEU A 240 4.26 18.12 6.90
C LEU A 240 5.58 17.59 7.53
N TRP A 241 6.32 16.77 6.80
CA TRP A 241 7.57 16.14 7.23
C TRP A 241 8.72 16.44 6.30
N ASN A 242 9.88 16.75 6.88
CA ASN A 242 11.14 16.88 6.20
C ASN A 242 11.93 15.59 6.31
N ILE A 243 12.45 15.12 5.17
CA ILE A 243 13.45 14.06 5.09
C ILE A 243 14.76 14.70 4.69
N SER A 244 15.83 14.44 5.42
CA SER A 244 17.15 15.01 5.15
C SER A 244 18.22 13.94 5.00
N ALA A 245 19.06 14.14 3.98
CA ALA A 245 20.26 13.37 3.70
C ALA A 245 21.56 14.02 4.21
N ALA A 246 21.48 15.23 4.78
CA ALA A 246 22.65 16.01 5.22
C ALA A 246 22.34 16.96 6.40
N GLY A 247 21.51 16.52 7.35
CA GLY A 247 21.13 17.29 8.53
C GLY A 247 20.00 18.31 8.28
N SER A 248 19.50 18.91 9.36
CA SER A 248 18.21 19.64 9.37
C SER A 248 18.17 20.94 8.55
N ALA A 249 19.32 21.46 8.12
CA ALA A 249 19.43 22.62 7.23
C ALA A 249 19.41 22.24 5.74
N SER A 250 19.34 20.95 5.41
CA SER A 250 19.46 20.42 4.04
C SER A 250 18.43 19.32 3.78
N SER A 251 17.17 19.57 4.13
CA SER A 251 16.07 18.68 3.77
C SER A 251 15.92 18.59 2.25
N ILE A 252 15.48 17.42 1.80
CA ILE A 252 15.16 17.18 0.40
C ILE A 252 13.86 17.92 0.08
N THR A 253 13.95 18.96 -0.74
CA THR A 253 12.80 19.80 -1.12
C THR A 253 12.12 19.32 -2.40
N SER A 254 12.77 18.45 -3.18
CA SER A 254 12.22 17.84 -4.38
C SER A 254 12.90 16.52 -4.69
N TRP A 255 12.18 15.64 -5.38
CA TRP A 255 12.67 14.36 -5.87
C TRP A 255 12.90 14.44 -7.38
N ASP A 256 13.91 13.72 -7.87
CA ASP A 256 14.27 13.69 -9.29
C ASP A 256 13.57 12.54 -10.02
N GLY A 257 13.18 11.48 -9.29
CA GLY A 257 12.44 10.35 -9.84
C GLY A 257 11.68 9.57 -8.78
N ALA A 258 10.62 8.88 -9.23
CA ALA A 258 9.84 7.95 -8.44
C ALA A 258 9.65 6.62 -9.19
N THR A 259 9.58 5.51 -8.46
CA THR A 259 9.36 4.18 -9.03
C THR A 259 8.54 3.33 -8.06
N LEU A 260 7.62 2.55 -8.59
CA LEU A 260 6.83 1.61 -7.81
C LEU A 260 7.61 0.29 -7.70
N LEU A 261 7.88 -0.16 -6.47
CA LEU A 261 8.64 -1.40 -6.23
C LEU A 261 7.73 -2.58 -5.88
N ARG A 262 6.52 -2.29 -5.39
CA ARG A 262 5.50 -3.28 -5.05
C ARG A 262 4.13 -2.62 -5.10
N ASN A 263 3.12 -3.31 -5.62
CA ASN A 263 1.78 -2.74 -5.79
C ASN A 263 0.64 -3.73 -5.49
N GLU A 264 0.68 -4.38 -4.33
CA GLU A 264 -0.38 -5.30 -3.90
C GLU A 264 -1.46 -4.57 -3.09
N PRO A 265 -2.72 -5.02 -3.10
CA PRO A 265 -3.79 -4.44 -2.28
C PRO A 265 -3.49 -4.40 -0.77
N GLU A 266 -2.62 -5.27 -0.29
CA GLU A 266 -2.17 -5.38 1.09
C GLU A 266 -0.97 -4.46 1.39
N HIS A 267 -0.12 -4.20 0.40
CA HIS A 267 1.17 -3.54 0.59
C HIS A 267 1.68 -2.88 -0.70
N VAL A 268 1.98 -1.59 -0.60
CA VAL A 268 2.57 -0.79 -1.69
C VAL A 268 3.88 -0.18 -1.23
N VAL A 269 4.90 -0.22 -2.09
CA VAL A 269 6.21 0.39 -1.85
C VAL A 269 6.57 1.31 -3.01
N VAL A 270 6.79 2.59 -2.72
CA VAL A 270 7.31 3.58 -3.69
C VAL A 270 8.72 3.98 -3.30
N ARG A 271 9.62 4.04 -4.29
CA ARG A 271 10.97 4.55 -4.15
C ARG A 271 11.06 5.94 -4.76
N LEU A 272 11.62 6.88 -4.01
CA LEU A 272 11.96 8.22 -4.45
C LEU A 272 13.48 8.34 -4.52
N THR A 273 13.98 9.07 -5.51
CA THR A 273 15.41 9.27 -5.72
C THR A 273 15.77 10.74 -5.86
N LYS A 274 16.92 11.11 -5.28
CA LYS A 274 17.49 12.46 -5.36
C LYS A 274 18.97 12.37 -5.66
N GLY A 275 19.43 13.02 -6.72
CA GLY A 275 20.85 13.20 -7.01
C GLY A 275 21.52 14.03 -5.92
N LEU A 276 22.70 13.59 -5.49
CA LEU A 276 23.57 14.31 -4.58
C LEU A 276 24.93 14.52 -5.27
N ASN A 277 25.73 15.45 -4.76
CA ASN A 277 27.09 15.65 -5.26
C ASN A 277 28.12 15.41 -4.14
N PRO A 278 28.80 14.25 -4.11
CA PRO A 278 28.62 13.07 -4.96
C PRO A 278 27.43 12.19 -4.55
N GLY A 279 26.96 11.33 -5.47
CA GLY A 279 26.08 10.19 -5.17
C GLY A 279 24.59 10.44 -5.33
N ARG A 280 23.78 9.71 -4.55
CA ARG A 280 22.31 9.82 -4.54
C ARG A 280 21.73 9.47 -3.17
N ALA A 281 20.58 10.03 -2.86
CA ALA A 281 19.68 9.54 -1.83
C ALA A 281 18.55 8.71 -2.44
N SER A 282 18.18 7.62 -1.80
CA SER A 282 16.96 6.86 -2.11
C SER A 282 16.10 6.73 -0.86
N LEU A 283 14.82 7.05 -0.98
CA LEU A 283 13.82 6.88 0.07
C LEU A 283 12.76 5.89 -0.39
N ASP A 284 12.65 4.78 0.33
CA ASP A 284 11.54 3.85 0.14
C ASP A 284 10.45 4.17 1.15
N LEU A 285 9.23 4.35 0.66
CA LEU A 285 8.02 4.52 1.47
C LEU A 285 7.14 3.28 1.28
N ALA A 286 6.84 2.61 2.37
CA ALA A 286 6.01 1.41 2.38
C ALA A 286 4.74 1.65 3.21
N LEU A 287 3.59 1.32 2.65
CA LEU A 287 2.30 1.43 3.32
C LEU A 287 1.53 0.11 3.21
N ARG A 288 0.92 -0.30 4.31
CA ARG A 288 0.21 -1.57 4.45
C ARG A 288 -1.26 -1.35 4.76
N ARG A 289 -2.12 -2.27 4.34
CA ARG A 289 -3.55 -2.25 4.68
C ARG A 289 -3.68 -2.19 6.19
N GLY A 290 -4.57 -1.35 6.69
CA GLY A 290 -4.84 -1.21 8.12
C GLY A 290 -3.80 -0.45 8.93
N SER A 291 -2.61 -0.14 8.41
CA SER A 291 -1.59 0.59 9.16
C SER A 291 -2.00 2.04 9.48
N ARG A 292 -1.64 2.50 10.68
CA ARG A 292 -1.71 3.92 11.12
C ARG A 292 -0.39 4.67 10.92
N PHE A 293 0.56 4.04 10.24
CA PHE A 293 1.85 4.62 9.94
C PHE A 293 2.33 4.23 8.53
N VAL A 294 3.15 5.10 7.96
CA VAL A 294 3.98 4.80 6.77
C VAL A 294 5.38 4.45 7.24
N GLU A 295 5.97 3.43 6.64
CA GLU A 295 7.35 3.01 6.89
C GLU A 295 8.28 3.72 5.90
N GLY A 296 9.43 4.19 6.38
CA GLY A 296 10.44 4.88 5.58
C GLY A 296 11.81 4.21 5.70
N TYR A 297 12.54 4.12 4.60
CA TYR A 297 13.94 3.71 4.58
C TYR A 297 14.74 4.66 3.69
N LEU A 298 15.51 5.55 4.32
CA LEU A 298 16.40 6.49 3.63
C LEU A 298 17.80 5.90 3.56
N GLN A 299 18.40 5.94 2.37
CA GLN A 299 19.78 5.49 2.14
C GLN A 299 20.56 6.52 1.32
N VAL A 300 21.84 6.69 1.64
CA VAL A 300 22.81 7.56 0.93
C VAL A 300 24.14 6.83 0.73
N GLY A 301 24.96 7.30 -0.21
CA GLY A 301 26.25 6.67 -0.54
C GLY A 301 27.39 6.98 0.43
N THR A 302 27.29 8.06 1.20
CA THR A 302 28.35 8.54 2.11
C THR A 302 27.78 8.84 3.48
N SER A 303 28.58 8.62 4.53
CA SER A 303 28.18 8.89 5.92
C SER A 303 27.76 10.35 6.11
N ALA A 304 26.55 10.58 6.60
CA ALA A 304 25.98 11.89 6.84
C ALA A 304 25.04 11.89 8.05
N THR A 305 24.49 13.05 8.39
CA THR A 305 23.37 13.14 9.34
C THR A 305 22.06 12.94 8.58
N LEU A 306 21.39 11.82 8.84
CA LEU A 306 20.10 11.51 8.24
C LEU A 306 18.98 11.85 9.22
N ALA A 307 17.86 12.40 8.73
CA ALA A 307 16.75 12.77 9.61
C ALA A 307 15.38 12.65 8.94
N ALA A 308 14.37 12.35 9.76
CA ALA A 308 12.96 12.47 9.43
C ALA A 308 12.27 13.23 10.58
N TYR A 309 11.75 14.42 10.29
CA TYR A 309 11.28 15.34 11.33
C TYR A 309 10.15 16.26 10.85
N ARG A 310 9.37 16.81 11.77
CA ARG A 310 8.30 17.75 11.47
C ARG A 310 8.87 19.02 10.83
N SER A 311 8.22 19.52 9.78
CA SER A 311 8.63 20.79 9.16
C SER A 311 8.50 21.97 10.15
N THR A 312 7.44 21.96 10.95
CA THR A 312 7.17 22.94 12.00
C THR A 312 7.45 22.33 13.36
N LEU A 313 8.13 23.09 14.23
CA LEU A 313 8.40 22.68 15.60
C LEU A 313 7.09 22.32 16.33
N GLU A 314 7.06 21.13 16.92
CA GLU A 314 5.99 20.69 17.78
C GLU A 314 6.57 20.02 19.03
N THR A 315 6.13 20.49 20.20
CA THR A 315 6.63 19.98 21.48
C THR A 315 6.39 18.48 21.59
N ASN A 316 7.45 17.76 21.89
CA ASN A 316 7.45 16.30 21.87
C ASN A 316 8.21 15.73 23.05
N THR A 317 7.85 14.50 23.39
CA THR A 317 8.51 13.72 24.43
C THR A 317 9.29 12.60 23.76
N SER A 318 10.58 12.55 24.06
CA SER A 318 11.46 11.49 23.58
C SER A 318 11.29 10.23 24.42
N PHE A 319 10.97 9.14 23.73
CA PHE A 319 11.11 7.77 24.24
C PHE A 319 12.17 7.06 23.41
N ALA A 320 13.27 7.75 23.06
CA ALA A 320 14.29 7.24 22.14
C ALA A 320 14.93 5.94 22.63
N ALA A 321 15.11 5.77 23.94
CA ALA A 321 15.56 4.50 24.55
C ALA A 321 14.58 3.32 24.33
N SER A 322 13.34 3.64 23.92
CA SER A 322 12.27 2.71 23.60
C SER A 322 11.89 2.74 22.12
N GLY A 323 12.66 3.43 21.26
CA GLY A 323 12.50 3.41 19.80
C GLY A 323 11.50 4.40 19.19
N TYR A 324 10.99 5.41 19.92
CA TYR A 324 10.04 6.38 19.35
C TYR A 324 10.03 7.76 20.03
N VAL A 325 9.35 8.71 19.41
CA VAL A 325 9.09 10.08 19.86
C VAL A 325 7.63 10.39 19.55
N ARG A 326 6.94 11.13 20.43
CA ARG A 326 5.55 11.54 20.20
C ARG A 326 5.27 12.96 20.64
N ALA A 327 4.24 13.59 20.08
CA ALA A 327 3.73 14.87 20.59
C ALA A 327 3.37 14.78 22.07
N THR A 328 3.63 15.87 22.81
CA THR A 328 3.28 15.96 24.23
C THR A 328 1.79 16.24 24.45
N SER A 329 1.18 16.99 23.53
CA SER A 329 -0.23 17.39 23.60
C SER A 329 -1.01 16.85 22.41
N ASN A 330 -2.31 16.66 22.60
CA ASN A 330 -3.22 16.37 21.50
C ASN A 330 -3.30 17.59 20.56
N ASP A 331 -3.47 17.33 19.26
CA ASP A 331 -3.88 18.34 18.30
C ASP A 331 -5.38 18.67 18.42
N ALA A 332 -5.86 19.57 17.56
CA ALA A 332 -7.25 20.01 17.55
C ALA A 332 -8.26 18.87 17.32
N ASP A 333 -7.81 17.74 16.77
CA ASP A 333 -8.62 16.54 16.51
C ASP A 333 -8.44 15.47 17.61
N GLY A 334 -7.72 15.79 18.68
CA GLY A 334 -7.47 14.86 19.77
C GLY A 334 -6.33 13.87 19.50
N ASN A 335 -5.62 13.97 18.38
CA ASN A 335 -4.58 13.02 17.98
C ASN A 335 -3.18 13.50 18.37
N ARG A 336 -2.20 12.60 18.31
CA ARG A 336 -0.78 12.94 18.46
C ARG A 336 0.02 12.38 17.30
N PHE A 337 1.03 13.12 16.83
CA PHE A 337 2.02 12.47 15.97
C PHE A 337 2.88 11.52 16.80
N THR A 338 3.34 10.47 16.15
CA THR A 338 4.39 9.62 16.67
C THR A 338 5.30 9.19 15.52
N LEU A 339 6.58 9.05 15.82
CA LEU A 339 7.59 8.64 14.86
C LEU A 339 8.62 7.80 15.61
N GLY A 340 9.21 6.81 14.96
CA GLY A 340 10.31 6.06 15.54
C GLY A 340 11.21 5.41 14.52
N SER A 341 12.11 4.56 15.00
CA SER A 341 13.05 3.75 14.23
C SER A 341 13.26 2.44 14.96
N ALA A 342 13.63 1.36 14.26
CA ALA A 342 14.09 0.13 14.89
C ALA A 342 15.53 0.26 15.39
N ARG A 343 16.28 1.25 14.89
CA ARG A 343 17.68 1.51 15.27
C ARG A 343 17.80 2.66 16.24
N THR A 344 18.89 2.68 17.00
CA THR A 344 19.24 3.78 17.88
C THR A 344 19.28 5.11 17.12
N PHE A 345 18.68 6.15 17.69
CA PHE A 345 18.62 7.49 17.12
C PHE A 345 18.67 8.57 18.21
N THR A 346 18.89 9.82 17.80
CA THR A 346 18.70 11.01 18.64
C THR A 346 17.41 11.71 18.23
N THR A 347 16.66 12.23 19.20
CA THR A 347 15.44 13.00 18.89
C THR A 347 15.79 14.31 18.20
N HIS A 348 15.02 14.64 17.16
CA HIS A 348 15.12 15.93 16.49
C HIS A 348 14.31 17.00 17.24
N ALA A 349 14.83 18.23 17.36
CA ALA A 349 14.19 19.29 18.14
C ALA A 349 12.76 19.60 17.69
N ASN A 350 12.51 19.63 16.37
CA ASN A 350 11.16 19.86 15.81
C ASN A 350 10.17 18.71 16.05
N GLY A 351 10.63 17.56 16.54
CA GLY A 351 9.88 16.31 16.59
C GLY A 351 10.27 15.38 15.45
N GLY A 352 10.81 14.21 15.78
CA GLY A 352 11.30 13.22 14.82
C GLY A 352 12.58 12.53 15.27
N VAL A 353 13.21 11.84 14.33
CA VAL A 353 14.45 11.07 14.55
C VAL A 353 15.57 11.65 13.68
N GLN A 354 16.79 11.57 14.20
CA GLN A 354 18.00 11.84 13.45
C GLN A 354 19.10 10.86 13.85
N LYS A 355 19.96 10.54 12.89
CA LYS A 355 21.10 9.65 13.06
C LYS A 355 22.33 10.27 12.42
N ALA A 356 23.32 10.61 13.24
CA ALA A 356 24.58 11.15 12.79
C ALA A 356 25.49 10.05 12.24
N ALA A 357 26.39 10.43 11.32
CA ALA A 357 27.41 9.55 10.75
C ALA A 357 26.85 8.19 10.24
N ALA A 358 25.74 8.23 9.49
CA ALA A 358 25.06 7.06 8.97
C ALA A 358 24.88 7.13 7.45
N THR A 359 24.81 5.95 6.82
CA THR A 359 24.46 5.79 5.40
C THR A 359 23.02 5.33 5.20
N ALA A 360 22.33 4.95 6.27
CA ALA A 360 20.93 4.56 6.24
C ALA A 360 20.19 4.95 7.52
N LEU A 361 18.90 5.24 7.36
CA LEU A 361 17.95 5.54 8.43
C LEU A 361 16.62 4.86 8.09
N ASP A 362 16.24 3.88 8.90
CA ASP A 362 14.88 3.36 8.93
C ASP A 362 14.03 4.20 9.90
N PHE A 363 12.79 4.45 9.53
CA PHE A 363 11.84 5.14 10.38
C PHE A 363 10.40 4.74 10.07
N TRP A 364 9.47 5.19 10.90
CA TRP A 364 8.04 5.12 10.62
C TRP A 364 7.37 6.40 11.09
N ILE A 365 6.45 6.94 10.29
CA ILE A 365 5.67 8.14 10.62
C ILE A 365 4.23 7.71 10.84
N GLY A 366 3.68 7.98 12.02
CA GLY A 366 2.33 7.56 12.37
C GLY A 366 1.53 8.56 13.20
N VAL A 367 0.30 8.15 13.49
CA VAL A 367 -0.65 8.89 14.31
C VAL A 367 -1.13 8.05 15.48
N GLU A 368 -0.96 8.56 16.69
CA GLU A 368 -1.61 8.04 17.89
C GLU A 368 -3.05 8.59 17.90
N ALA A 369 -3.97 7.81 17.34
CA ALA A 369 -5.37 8.20 17.16
C ALA A 369 -6.08 8.29 18.52
N GLY A 370 -6.70 9.44 18.81
CA GLY A 370 -7.27 9.73 20.14
C GLY A 370 -6.24 10.20 21.19
N GLY A 371 -4.95 10.28 20.82
CA GLY A 371 -3.92 10.92 21.63
C GLY A 371 -3.82 10.32 23.04
N SER A 372 -4.04 11.13 24.08
CA SER A 372 -4.08 10.67 25.48
C SER A 372 -5.07 9.52 25.75
N SER A 373 -6.12 9.40 24.94
CA SER A 373 -7.19 8.40 25.06
C SER A 373 -7.07 7.31 23.99
N ALA A 374 -5.90 7.17 23.36
CA ALA A 374 -5.67 6.17 22.35
C ALA A 374 -5.96 4.76 22.90
N VAL A 375 -6.80 4.02 22.17
CA VAL A 375 -7.10 2.63 22.49
C VAL A 375 -5.88 1.76 22.19
N SER A 376 -5.81 0.58 22.83
CA SER A 376 -4.72 -0.34 22.53
C SER A 376 -4.72 -0.71 21.05
N GLY A 377 -3.55 -0.63 20.44
CA GLY A 377 -3.32 -0.81 19.02
C GLY A 377 -3.08 0.51 18.28
N ASP A 378 -3.59 1.62 18.81
CA ASP A 378 -3.34 2.97 18.27
C ASP A 378 -2.47 3.84 19.20
N ALA A 379 -2.17 3.38 20.42
CA ALA A 379 -1.19 4.03 21.29
C ALA A 379 0.22 4.01 20.65
N ALA A 380 1.04 5.04 20.92
CA ALA A 380 2.35 5.19 20.27
C ALA A 380 3.27 3.96 20.42
N ALA A 381 3.26 3.31 21.59
CA ALA A 381 4.04 2.10 21.85
C ALA A 381 3.53 0.87 21.08
N ASP A 382 2.21 0.77 20.87
CA ASP A 382 1.60 -0.30 20.08
C ASP A 382 1.94 -0.14 18.60
N LEU A 383 1.89 1.09 18.06
CA LEU A 383 2.30 1.38 16.68
C LEU A 383 3.78 1.06 16.44
N ARG A 384 4.65 1.38 17.40
CA ARG A 384 6.05 0.94 17.37
C ARG A 384 6.15 -0.59 17.33
N ASN A 385 5.41 -1.29 18.20
CA ASN A 385 5.46 -2.76 18.25
C ASN A 385 4.97 -3.38 16.93
N GLN A 386 3.91 -2.82 16.34
CA GLN A 386 3.41 -3.18 15.02
C GLN A 386 4.48 -2.96 13.94
N TYR A 387 5.18 -1.83 13.94
CA TYR A 387 6.29 -1.55 13.03
C TYR A 387 7.42 -2.59 13.13
N ILE A 388 7.84 -2.94 14.36
CA ILE A 388 8.89 -3.95 14.59
C ILE A 388 8.49 -5.33 14.03
N ALA A 389 7.22 -5.69 14.09
CA ALA A 389 6.72 -6.99 13.63
C ALA A 389 5.84 -6.90 12.37
N CYS A 390 6.04 -5.88 11.54
CA CYS A 390 5.47 -5.78 10.19
C CYS A 390 6.14 -6.82 9.28
N LEU A 391 5.53 -8.00 9.17
CA LEU A 391 6.06 -9.07 8.33
C LEU A 391 5.64 -8.88 6.87
N PRO A 392 6.48 -9.28 5.90
CA PRO A 392 6.03 -9.49 4.53
C PRO A 392 4.77 -10.38 4.49
N GLU A 393 3.79 -9.94 3.72
CA GLU A 393 2.57 -10.69 3.45
C GLU A 393 2.59 -11.16 2.00
N SER A 394 2.07 -12.36 1.75
CA SER A 394 1.68 -12.82 0.42
C SER A 394 0.36 -13.56 0.56
N THR A 395 -0.60 -13.24 -0.31
CA THR A 395 -1.95 -13.83 -0.27
C THR A 395 -2.08 -14.93 -1.30
N TYR A 396 -2.68 -16.05 -0.91
CA TYR A 396 -2.91 -17.22 -1.77
C TYR A 396 -4.36 -17.69 -1.64
N CYS A 397 -4.90 -18.28 -2.70
CA CYS A 397 -6.14 -19.04 -2.59
C CYS A 397 -5.87 -20.43 -2.03
N VAL A 398 -6.74 -20.88 -1.13
CA VAL A 398 -6.74 -22.23 -0.56
C VAL A 398 -8.16 -22.77 -0.67
N ARG A 399 -8.33 -23.99 -1.18
CA ARG A 399 -9.66 -24.61 -1.19
C ARG A 399 -10.16 -24.84 0.24
N ARG A 400 -11.45 -24.58 0.44
CA ARG A 400 -12.14 -24.85 1.70
C ARG A 400 -12.27 -26.34 1.99
#